data_AF-A0A9C8WU19-F1
#
_entry.id   AF-A0A9C8WU19-F1
#
_cell.length_a   1.000
_cell.length_b   1.000
_cell.length_c   1.000
_cell.angle_alpha   90.00
_cell.angle_beta   90.00
_cell.angle_gamma   90.00
#
_symmetry.space_group_name_H-M   'P 1'
#
loop_
_entity.id
_entity.type
_entity.pdbx_description
1 polymer ?
#
loop_
_entity_poly.entity_id
_entity_poly.type
_entity_poly.pdbx_seq_one_letter_code
_entity_poly.pdbx_strand_id
1 'polypeptide(L)'
;MTDPMKKNNSRKSEKIGVYICYCGGNISDHVDVEKVREAAEKFPGVAVARTNSFMCSDPGQELIIEDLKNGVIDRVVVASCAPSLHESTFRSAIARAGANPYIYDHANIREHVSWVLDGDKATYKAEKLVAAATGKAGLLEPLDPIRVNARKHATVIGGGIAGLKAARLLADRGLEVVLLEKTPFLGGNAAGLDMVAPFGEQCSALIAELAGGVLDHKSITVMPLTEVVGFSGHVGNYDLKVRTVVKE
;
A
#
# COMPACT_ATOMS: atom_id res chain seq x y z
N MET A 1 19.36 -30.01 -25.75
CA MET A 1 19.31 -31.07 -24.71
C MET A 1 20.39 -30.76 -23.69
N THR A 2 20.07 -29.91 -22.71
CA THR A 2 20.88 -29.71 -21.51
C THR A 2 20.05 -30.25 -20.36
N ASP A 3 20.52 -31.36 -19.82
CA ASP A 3 19.94 -32.11 -18.72
C ASP A 3 19.72 -31.21 -17.48
N PRO A 4 18.47 -30.96 -17.03
CA PRO A 4 18.21 -30.29 -15.77
C PRO A 4 18.30 -31.31 -14.63
N MET A 5 19.45 -31.98 -14.49
CA MET A 5 19.66 -32.89 -13.38
C MET A 5 19.81 -32.10 -12.07
N LYS A 6 18.95 -32.47 -11.11
CA LYS A 6 19.16 -32.44 -9.67
C LYS A 6 19.27 -31.04 -9.03
N LYS A 7 18.10 -30.42 -8.79
CA LYS A 7 17.96 -29.55 -7.61
C LYS A 7 18.16 -30.43 -6.38
N ASN A 8 19.27 -30.22 -5.69
CA ASN A 8 19.63 -30.85 -4.44
C ASN A 8 18.50 -30.59 -3.42
N ASN A 9 17.69 -31.60 -3.15
CA ASN A 9 16.46 -31.49 -2.34
C ASN A 9 16.74 -31.54 -0.83
N SER A 10 17.91 -31.03 -0.39
CA SER A 10 18.11 -30.69 1.01
C SER A 10 17.38 -29.37 1.27
N ARG A 11 16.04 -29.41 1.28
CA ARG A 11 15.28 -28.28 1.83
C ARG A 11 15.79 -28.10 3.26
N LYS A 12 16.53 -27.01 3.50
CA LYS A 12 16.75 -26.53 4.86
C LYS A 12 15.37 -26.53 5.52
N SER A 13 15.26 -27.10 6.71
CA SER A 13 13.99 -27.09 7.44
C SER A 13 13.56 -25.63 7.58
N GLU A 14 12.53 -25.25 6.84
CA GLU A 14 11.93 -23.91 6.89
C GLU A 14 11.43 -23.70 8.33
N LYS A 15 11.74 -22.54 8.91
CA LYS A 15 11.30 -22.17 10.26
C LYS A 15 10.26 -21.08 10.11
N ILE A 16 9.01 -21.48 9.89
CA ILE A 16 7.91 -20.56 9.64
C ILE A 16 7.36 -20.08 10.99
N GLY A 17 7.28 -18.76 11.17
CA GLY A 17 6.52 -18.14 12.26
C GLY A 17 5.12 -17.77 11.80
N VAL A 18 4.10 -18.24 12.51
CA VAL A 18 2.70 -17.92 12.22
C VAL A 18 2.14 -17.00 13.31
N TYR A 19 1.69 -15.82 12.92
CA TYR A 19 1.21 -14.80 13.85
C TYR A 19 -0.25 -14.47 13.59
N ILE A 20 -1.13 -14.76 14.56
CA ILE A 20 -2.58 -14.62 14.39
C ILE A 20 -3.11 -13.47 15.23
N CYS A 21 -3.84 -12.56 14.59
CA CYS A 21 -4.36 -11.34 15.22
C CYS A 21 -5.77 -11.55 15.77
N TYR A 22 -6.05 -11.06 16.98
CA TYR A 22 -7.44 -10.97 17.49
C TYR A 22 -8.18 -9.75 16.93
N CYS A 23 -7.46 -8.69 16.57
CA CYS A 23 -7.97 -7.43 16.03
C CYS A 23 -9.04 -6.75 16.89
N GLY A 24 -8.88 -6.83 18.22
CA GLY A 24 -9.78 -6.18 19.19
C GLY A 24 -11.26 -6.52 18.96
N GLY A 25 -11.58 -7.80 18.83
CA GLY A 25 -12.95 -8.28 18.59
C GLY A 25 -13.28 -8.53 17.12
N ASN A 26 -12.72 -7.73 16.20
CA ASN A 26 -13.05 -7.85 14.77
C ASN A 26 -12.75 -9.24 14.17
N ILE A 27 -11.77 -9.95 14.70
CA ILE A 27 -11.48 -11.35 14.34
C ILE A 27 -11.94 -12.28 15.46
N SER A 28 -11.52 -11.99 16.69
CA SER A 28 -11.70 -12.88 17.84
C SER A 28 -13.13 -13.15 18.26
N ASP A 29 -14.07 -12.26 17.93
CA ASP A 29 -15.49 -12.46 18.30
C ASP A 29 -16.18 -13.48 17.38
N HIS A 30 -15.56 -13.80 16.23
CA HIS A 30 -16.14 -14.68 15.21
C HIS A 30 -15.26 -15.90 14.88
N VAL A 31 -13.96 -15.80 15.15
CA VAL A 31 -12.96 -16.85 14.91
C VAL A 31 -12.32 -17.21 16.23
N ASP A 32 -12.30 -18.50 16.56
CA ASP A 32 -11.52 -19.01 17.67
C ASP A 32 -10.03 -18.97 17.30
N VAL A 33 -9.39 -17.86 17.65
CA VAL A 33 -8.00 -17.55 17.32
C VAL A 33 -7.04 -18.54 17.98
N GLU A 34 -7.33 -19.03 19.18
CA GLU A 34 -6.49 -20.00 19.87
C GLU A 34 -6.53 -21.36 19.18
N LYS A 35 -7.72 -21.79 18.75
CA LYS A 35 -7.85 -23.02 17.95
C LYS A 35 -7.10 -22.93 16.62
N VAL A 36 -7.10 -21.75 15.97
CA VAL A 36 -6.29 -21.52 14.76
C VAL A 36 -4.80 -21.57 15.08
N ARG A 37 -4.35 -21.00 16.21
CA ARG A 37 -2.95 -21.07 16.68
C ARG A 37 -2.51 -22.50 16.91
N GLU A 38 -3.27 -23.28 17.68
CA GLU A 38 -2.97 -24.69 17.98
C GLU A 38 -2.93 -25.57 16.74
N ALA A 39 -3.78 -25.27 15.74
CA ALA A 39 -3.72 -25.96 14.46
C ALA A 39 -2.44 -25.58 13.69
N ALA A 40 -2.08 -24.29 13.69
CA ALA A 40 -0.90 -23.79 12.99
C ALA A 40 0.41 -24.40 13.51
N GLU A 41 0.55 -24.63 14.82
CA GLU A 41 1.72 -25.28 15.42
C GLU A 41 2.00 -26.68 14.86
N LYS A 42 0.97 -27.34 14.30
CA LYS A 42 1.06 -28.70 13.75
C LYS A 42 1.36 -28.70 12.25
N PHE A 43 1.38 -27.53 11.59
CA PHE A 43 1.63 -27.46 10.16
C PHE A 43 3.11 -27.72 9.84
N PRO A 44 3.42 -28.39 8.72
CA PRO A 44 4.81 -28.66 8.33
C PRO A 44 5.63 -27.37 8.22
N GLY A 45 6.82 -27.37 8.82
CA GLY A 45 7.74 -26.22 8.78
C GLY A 45 7.41 -25.09 9.76
N VAL A 46 6.31 -25.15 10.52
CA VAL A 46 6.04 -24.13 11.54
C VAL A 46 6.94 -24.36 12.76
N ALA A 47 7.75 -23.35 13.08
CA ALA A 47 8.63 -23.34 14.25
C ALA A 47 7.97 -22.69 15.47
N VAL A 48 7.09 -21.71 15.25
CA VAL A 48 6.33 -21.04 16.31
C VAL A 48 5.00 -20.53 15.78
N ALA A 49 3.95 -20.59 16.59
CA ALA A 49 2.71 -19.87 16.35
C ALA A 49 2.38 -18.99 17.56
N ARG A 50 2.08 -17.71 17.32
CA ARG A 50 1.78 -16.73 18.38
C ARG A 50 0.51 -15.96 18.08
N THR A 51 -0.13 -15.47 19.13
CA THR A 51 -1.31 -14.61 19.04
C THR A 51 -1.02 -13.24 19.68
N ASN A 52 -1.68 -12.20 19.19
CA ASN A 52 -1.62 -10.87 19.78
C ASN A 52 -2.89 -10.08 19.49
N SER A 53 -3.29 -9.20 20.41
CA SER A 53 -4.49 -8.35 20.26
C SER A 53 -4.45 -7.54 18.96
N PHE A 54 -3.28 -6.99 18.62
CA PHE A 54 -3.08 -6.18 17.43
C PHE A 54 -1.71 -6.46 16.82
N MET A 55 -1.63 -7.40 15.87
CA MET A 55 -0.37 -7.73 15.20
C MET A 55 0.29 -6.52 14.50
N CYS A 56 -0.49 -5.55 14.03
CA CYS A 56 0.04 -4.32 13.40
C CYS A 56 0.56 -3.27 14.40
N SER A 57 0.30 -3.43 15.70
CA SER A 57 0.82 -2.54 16.74
C SER A 57 2.30 -2.77 17.01
N ASP A 58 2.96 -1.85 17.71
CA ASP A 58 4.39 -2.01 18.07
C ASP A 58 4.67 -3.32 18.82
N PRO A 59 3.91 -3.72 19.87
CA PRO A 59 4.09 -5.02 20.50
C PRO A 59 3.92 -6.21 19.55
N GLY A 60 2.95 -6.14 18.64
CA GLY A 60 2.72 -7.20 17.66
C GLY A 60 3.85 -7.34 16.65
N GLN A 61 4.37 -6.21 16.17
CA GLN A 61 5.51 -6.17 15.26
C GLN A 61 6.80 -6.64 15.95
N GLU A 62 7.01 -6.30 17.23
CA GLU A 62 8.20 -6.70 17.97
C GLU A 62 8.29 -8.22 18.13
N LEU A 63 7.17 -8.92 18.32
CA LEU A 63 7.16 -10.40 18.33
C LEU A 63 7.80 -11.00 17.07
N ILE A 64 7.45 -10.47 15.89
CA ILE A 64 8.00 -10.92 14.61
C ILE A 64 9.49 -10.57 14.52
N ILE A 65 9.85 -9.36 14.94
CA ILE A 65 11.22 -8.84 14.87
C ILE A 65 12.16 -9.66 15.77
N GLU A 66 11.76 -9.93 17.00
CA GLU A 66 12.53 -10.71 17.96
C GLU A 66 12.72 -12.16 17.50
N ASP A 67 11.65 -12.82 17.06
CA ASP A 67 11.75 -14.20 16.57
C ASP A 67 12.68 -14.32 15.34
N LEU A 68 12.67 -13.32 14.44
CA LEU A 68 13.60 -13.24 13.31
C LEU A 68 15.05 -13.01 13.78
N LYS A 69 15.29 -12.01 14.64
CA LYS A 69 16.63 -11.68 15.15
C LYS A 69 17.25 -12.81 15.95
N ASN A 70 16.44 -13.54 16.72
CA ASN A 70 16.87 -14.67 17.52
C ASN A 70 17.02 -15.96 16.70
N GLY A 71 16.72 -15.94 15.40
CA GLY A 71 16.84 -17.10 14.52
C GLY A 71 15.84 -18.22 14.81
N VAL A 72 14.75 -17.89 15.53
CA VAL A 72 13.62 -18.79 15.80
C VAL A 72 12.91 -19.10 14.49
N ILE A 73 12.80 -18.10 13.61
CA ILE A 73 12.12 -18.20 12.32
C ILE A 73 12.96 -17.63 11.19
N ASP A 74 12.67 -18.08 9.96
CA ASP A 74 13.23 -17.56 8.71
C ASP A 74 12.17 -17.32 7.63
N ARG A 75 10.89 -17.55 7.94
CA ARG A 75 9.70 -17.23 7.13
C ARG A 75 8.60 -16.69 8.03
N VAL A 76 7.77 -15.79 7.51
CA VAL A 76 6.71 -15.14 8.29
C VAL A 76 5.35 -15.34 7.62
N VAL A 77 4.36 -15.77 8.39
CA VAL A 77 2.94 -15.73 8.02
C VAL A 77 2.22 -14.86 9.03
N VAL A 78 1.48 -13.87 8.56
CA VAL A 78 0.55 -13.13 9.42
C VAL A 78 -0.88 -13.42 9.00
N ALA A 79 -1.68 -13.91 9.94
CA ALA A 79 -3.10 -14.14 9.79
C ALA A 79 -3.88 -12.97 10.42
N SER A 80 -4.34 -12.03 9.59
CA SER A 80 -4.98 -10.80 10.06
C SER A 80 -5.95 -10.21 9.03
N CYS A 81 -5.87 -8.90 8.78
CA CYS A 81 -6.65 -8.15 7.80
C CYS A 81 -6.18 -8.34 6.36
N ALA A 82 -6.75 -7.58 5.43
CA ALA A 82 -6.33 -7.62 4.03
C ALA A 82 -4.87 -7.17 3.83
N PRO A 83 -4.11 -7.81 2.92
CA PRO A 83 -2.76 -7.38 2.57
C PRO A 83 -2.73 -5.96 2.00
N SER A 84 -3.79 -5.50 1.33
CA SER A 84 -3.92 -4.12 0.83
C SER A 84 -3.86 -3.06 1.94
N LEU A 85 -4.06 -3.44 3.20
CA LEU A 85 -3.98 -2.54 4.36
C LEU A 85 -2.59 -2.56 5.00
N HIS A 86 -2.05 -3.75 5.31
CA HIS A 86 -0.88 -3.88 6.19
C HIS A 86 0.28 -4.72 5.63
N GLU A 87 0.27 -5.12 4.35
CA GLU A 87 1.42 -5.80 3.74
C GLU A 87 2.70 -4.95 3.85
N SER A 88 2.63 -3.66 3.55
CA SER A 88 3.76 -2.73 3.69
C SER A 88 4.22 -2.59 5.14
N THR A 89 3.30 -2.60 6.11
CA THR A 89 3.61 -2.55 7.55
C THR A 89 4.42 -3.77 7.98
N PHE A 90 3.96 -4.99 7.68
CA PHE A 90 4.66 -6.20 8.08
C PHE A 90 5.98 -6.38 7.32
N ARG A 91 6.02 -6.04 6.03
CA ARG A 91 7.29 -6.01 5.27
C ARG A 91 8.29 -5.04 5.89
N SER A 92 7.85 -3.88 6.35
CA SER A 92 8.70 -2.91 7.02
C SER A 92 9.19 -3.45 8.38
N ALA A 93 8.33 -4.12 9.15
CA ALA A 93 8.74 -4.79 10.40
C ALA A 93 9.84 -5.83 10.16
N ILE A 94 9.65 -6.71 9.18
CA ILE A 94 10.63 -7.74 8.80
C ILE A 94 11.95 -7.11 8.34
N ALA A 95 11.88 -6.04 7.55
CA ALA A 95 13.07 -5.29 7.13
C ALA A 95 13.81 -4.65 8.32
N ARG A 96 13.09 -4.13 9.33
CA ARG A 96 13.69 -3.62 10.59
C ARG A 96 14.38 -4.72 11.41
N ALA A 97 13.98 -5.98 11.23
CA ALA A 97 14.69 -7.12 11.80
C ALA A 97 15.97 -7.50 11.03
N GLY A 98 16.25 -6.85 9.89
CA GLY A 98 17.36 -7.18 8.99
C GLY A 98 17.07 -8.34 8.05
N ALA A 99 15.82 -8.82 7.99
CA ALA A 99 15.39 -9.90 7.12
C ALA A 99 14.83 -9.39 5.79
N ASN A 100 14.81 -10.24 4.77
CA ASN A 100 14.25 -9.90 3.47
C ASN A 100 12.72 -9.71 3.56
N PRO A 101 12.13 -8.60 3.08
CA PRO A 101 10.69 -8.37 3.24
C PRO A 101 9.79 -9.32 2.41
N TYR A 102 10.35 -10.12 1.50
CA TYR A 102 9.61 -11.02 0.62
C TYR A 102 9.55 -12.47 1.11
N ILE A 103 10.14 -12.78 2.27
CA ILE A 103 9.97 -14.07 2.97
C ILE A 103 8.67 -14.14 3.81
N TYR A 104 7.65 -13.41 3.35
CA TYR A 104 6.41 -13.13 4.07
C TYR A 104 5.18 -13.48 3.22
N ASP A 105 4.19 -14.12 3.84
CA ASP A 105 2.85 -14.30 3.26
C ASP A 105 1.73 -13.88 4.23
N HIS A 106 0.55 -13.60 3.69
CA HIS A 106 -0.59 -13.07 4.45
C HIS A 106 -1.81 -13.98 4.30
N ALA A 107 -2.39 -14.40 5.43
CA ALA A 107 -3.72 -14.98 5.48
C ALA A 107 -4.75 -13.91 5.88
N ASN A 108 -5.59 -13.46 4.95
CA ASN A 108 -6.69 -12.55 5.28
C ASN A 108 -7.82 -13.35 5.96
N ILE A 109 -7.92 -13.24 7.29
CA ILE A 109 -8.94 -13.87 8.12
C ILE A 109 -9.93 -12.86 8.72
N ARG A 110 -9.87 -11.59 8.32
CA ARG A 110 -10.82 -10.57 8.74
C ARG A 110 -11.87 -10.31 7.67
N GLU A 111 -11.52 -9.54 6.64
CA GLU A 111 -12.44 -9.17 5.55
C GLU A 111 -12.96 -10.42 4.80
N HIS A 112 -12.15 -11.48 4.70
CA HIS A 112 -12.53 -12.71 3.99
C HIS A 112 -13.11 -13.79 4.90
N VAL A 113 -13.12 -13.60 6.23
CA VAL A 113 -13.62 -14.60 7.18
C VAL A 113 -14.45 -13.94 8.28
N SER A 114 -13.85 -13.36 9.32
CA SER A 114 -14.60 -12.93 10.51
C SER A 114 -15.67 -11.88 10.26
N TRP A 115 -15.51 -11.01 9.25
CA TRP A 115 -16.53 -10.01 8.89
C TRP A 115 -17.68 -10.56 8.04
N VAL A 116 -17.59 -11.82 7.59
CA VAL A 116 -18.56 -12.41 6.65
C VAL A 116 -19.02 -13.82 7.05
N LEU A 117 -18.43 -14.41 8.08
CA LEU A 117 -18.71 -15.73 8.62
C LEU A 117 -18.50 -15.72 10.13
N ASP A 118 -19.14 -16.67 10.82
CA ASP A 118 -19.08 -16.78 12.27
C ASP A 118 -18.88 -18.23 12.76
N GLY A 119 -18.45 -18.37 14.02
CA GLY A 119 -18.31 -19.60 14.78
C GLY A 119 -17.38 -20.64 14.16
N ASP A 120 -17.78 -21.91 14.23
CA ASP A 120 -16.96 -23.04 13.75
C ASP A 120 -16.63 -22.95 12.25
N LYS A 121 -17.54 -22.42 11.44
CA LYS A 121 -17.31 -22.28 9.99
C LYS A 121 -16.25 -21.21 9.70
N ALA A 122 -16.28 -20.10 10.43
CA ALA A 122 -15.26 -19.06 10.33
C ALA A 122 -13.91 -19.60 10.79
N THR A 123 -13.87 -20.25 11.95
CA THR A 123 -12.66 -20.86 12.50
C THR A 123 -12.04 -21.89 11.55
N TYR A 124 -12.85 -22.81 11.01
CA TYR A 124 -12.40 -23.78 10.03
C TYR A 124 -11.83 -23.12 8.77
N LYS A 125 -12.51 -22.10 8.23
CA LYS A 125 -12.01 -21.38 7.05
C LYS A 125 -10.71 -20.64 7.35
N ALA A 126 -10.61 -19.98 8.50
CA ALA A 126 -9.40 -19.29 8.93
C ALA A 126 -8.21 -20.26 9.00
N GLU A 127 -8.38 -21.44 9.61
CA GLU A 127 -7.37 -22.50 9.65
C GLU A 127 -6.89 -22.88 8.23
N LYS A 128 -7.81 -23.08 7.28
CA LYS A 128 -7.44 -23.44 5.90
C LYS A 128 -6.69 -22.33 5.18
N LEU A 129 -7.04 -21.07 5.41
CA LEU A 129 -6.31 -19.94 4.84
C LEU A 129 -4.90 -19.81 5.45
N VAL A 130 -4.77 -20.02 6.77
CA VAL A 130 -3.47 -20.03 7.44
C VAL A 130 -2.61 -21.18 6.95
N ALA A 131 -3.18 -22.38 6.78
CA ALA A 131 -2.47 -23.53 6.23
C ALA A 131 -1.98 -23.27 4.80
N ALA A 132 -2.82 -22.67 3.95
CA ALA A 132 -2.44 -22.31 2.58
C ALA A 132 -1.30 -21.28 2.54
N ALA A 133 -1.40 -20.22 3.35
CA ALA A 133 -0.36 -19.19 3.46
C ALA A 133 0.95 -19.78 4.00
N THR A 134 0.87 -20.70 4.97
CA THR A 134 2.04 -21.42 5.51
C THR A 134 2.71 -22.27 4.44
N GLY A 135 1.93 -23.05 3.68
CA GLY A 135 2.47 -23.85 2.57
C GLY A 135 3.15 -23.01 1.49
N LYS A 136 2.60 -21.83 1.18
CA LYS A 136 3.23 -20.88 0.25
C LYS A 136 4.47 -20.22 0.85
N ALA A 137 4.43 -19.82 2.12
CA ALA A 137 5.54 -19.18 2.81
C ALA A 137 6.81 -20.05 2.83
N GLY A 138 6.64 -21.37 2.97
CA GLY A 138 7.73 -22.32 2.87
C GLY A 138 8.46 -22.27 1.52
N LEU A 139 7.74 -22.01 0.43
CA LEU A 139 8.28 -21.93 -0.92
C LEU A 139 8.81 -20.53 -1.30
N LEU A 140 8.69 -19.53 -0.42
CA LEU A 140 9.14 -18.18 -0.72
C LEU A 140 10.67 -18.11 -0.78
N GLU A 141 11.14 -17.38 -1.78
CA GLU A 141 12.53 -17.02 -1.96
C GLU A 141 12.71 -15.53 -1.66
N PRO A 142 13.82 -15.11 -1.03
CA PRO A 142 14.16 -13.70 -0.89
C PRO A 142 14.21 -13.01 -2.25
N LEU A 143 13.65 -11.81 -2.35
CA LEU A 143 13.68 -11.00 -3.57
C LEU A 143 14.36 -9.65 -3.33
N ASP A 144 14.93 -9.10 -4.38
CA ASP A 144 15.46 -7.74 -4.36
C ASP A 144 14.42 -6.74 -4.91
N PRO A 145 14.17 -5.62 -4.21
CA PRO A 145 13.26 -4.60 -4.71
C PRO A 145 13.84 -3.95 -5.97
N ILE A 146 13.02 -3.84 -7.00
CA ILE A 146 13.39 -3.13 -8.23
C ILE A 146 13.49 -1.63 -7.89
N ARG A 147 14.69 -1.08 -8.02
CA ARG A 147 14.94 0.36 -7.85
C ARG A 147 14.83 1.04 -9.20
N VAL A 148 13.96 2.03 -9.29
CA VAL A 148 13.78 2.89 -10.47
C VAL A 148 14.11 4.32 -10.11
N ASN A 149 14.77 5.04 -11.02
CA ASN A 149 14.98 6.48 -10.85
C ASN A 149 13.67 7.19 -11.12
N ALA A 150 13.16 7.92 -10.13
CA ALA A 150 11.97 8.74 -10.32
C ALA A 150 12.34 10.09 -10.94
N ARG A 151 11.62 10.51 -11.98
CA ARG A 151 11.75 11.86 -12.53
C ARG A 151 11.30 12.88 -11.49
N LYS A 152 12.07 13.96 -11.29
CA LYS A 152 11.73 15.09 -10.39
C LYS A 152 10.68 16.01 -11.02
N HIS A 153 9.57 15.42 -11.43
CA HIS A 153 8.50 16.07 -12.17
C HIS A 153 7.15 15.59 -11.65
N ALA A 154 6.17 16.49 -11.58
CA ALA A 154 4.79 16.17 -11.28
C ALA A 154 3.85 16.73 -12.36
N THR A 155 2.82 15.97 -12.72
CA THR A 155 1.73 16.48 -13.55
C THR A 155 0.48 16.57 -12.70
N VAL A 156 -0.12 17.75 -12.62
CA VAL A 156 -1.39 18.01 -11.95
C VAL A 156 -2.49 18.09 -13.02
N ILE A 157 -3.57 17.32 -12.84
CA ILE A 157 -4.69 17.27 -13.78
C ILE A 157 -5.89 17.99 -13.14
N GLY A 158 -6.26 19.14 -13.71
CA GLY A 158 -7.34 20.01 -13.25
C GLY A 158 -6.83 21.28 -12.57
N GLY A 159 -7.16 22.44 -13.13
CA GLY A 159 -6.80 23.78 -12.68
C GLY A 159 -7.79 24.42 -11.69
N GLY A 160 -8.55 23.60 -10.94
CA GLY A 160 -9.39 24.08 -9.84
C GLY A 160 -8.59 24.40 -8.56
N ILE A 161 -9.24 24.87 -7.50
CA ILE A 161 -8.61 25.25 -6.22
C ILE A 161 -7.61 24.19 -5.70
N ALA A 162 -8.01 22.90 -5.72
CA ALA A 162 -7.15 21.81 -5.27
C ALA A 162 -5.90 21.65 -6.13
N GLY A 163 -6.05 21.70 -7.46
CA GLY A 163 -4.94 21.57 -8.40
C GLY A 163 -3.99 22.76 -8.36
N LEU A 164 -4.51 23.98 -8.23
CA LEU A 164 -3.69 25.19 -8.06
C LEU A 164 -2.82 25.10 -6.80
N LYS A 165 -3.43 24.74 -5.65
CA LYS A 165 -2.68 24.53 -4.40
C LYS A 165 -1.65 23.41 -4.53
N ALA A 166 -2.02 22.27 -5.12
CA ALA A 166 -1.10 21.15 -5.31
C ALA A 166 0.10 21.54 -6.19
N ALA A 167 -0.16 22.20 -7.33
CA ALA A 167 0.88 22.62 -8.27
C ALA A 167 1.86 23.59 -7.59
N ARG A 168 1.35 24.62 -6.90
CA ARG A 168 2.18 25.57 -6.17
C ARG A 168 3.04 24.89 -5.11
N LEU A 169 2.42 24.04 -4.28
CA LEU A 169 3.10 23.36 -3.16
C LEU A 169 4.21 22.39 -3.61
N LEU A 170 4.01 21.72 -4.76
CA LEU A 170 5.00 20.84 -5.36
C LEU A 170 6.17 21.63 -5.95
N ALA A 171 5.86 22.75 -6.63
CA ALA A 171 6.85 23.61 -7.24
C ALA A 171 7.72 24.33 -6.21
N ASP A 172 7.13 24.82 -5.11
CA ASP A 172 7.84 25.41 -3.97
C ASP A 172 8.79 24.41 -3.28
N ARG A 173 8.53 23.09 -3.43
CA ARG A 173 9.43 22.01 -2.97
C ARG A 173 10.50 21.63 -4.01
N GLY A 174 10.62 22.37 -5.10
CA GLY A 174 11.65 22.21 -6.11
C GLY A 174 11.35 21.15 -7.18
N LEU A 175 10.08 20.74 -7.34
CA LEU A 175 9.68 19.88 -8.46
C LEU A 175 9.33 20.73 -9.69
N GLU A 176 9.64 20.21 -10.88
CA GLU A 176 9.02 20.69 -12.12
C GLU A 176 7.56 20.25 -12.13
N VAL A 177 6.65 21.15 -12.50
CA VAL A 177 5.21 20.87 -12.50
C VAL A 177 4.60 21.24 -13.84
N VAL A 178 3.78 20.34 -14.38
CA VAL A 178 2.86 20.65 -15.48
C VAL A 178 1.43 20.59 -14.95
N LEU A 179 0.68 21.69 -15.05
CA LEU A 179 -0.73 21.76 -14.71
C LEU A 179 -1.56 21.69 -15.99
N LEU A 180 -2.31 20.61 -16.18
CA LEU A 180 -3.22 20.43 -17.32
C LEU A 180 -4.62 20.88 -16.91
N GLU A 181 -5.22 21.79 -17.66
CA GLU A 181 -6.60 22.25 -17.45
C GLU A 181 -7.43 22.05 -18.71
N LYS A 182 -8.58 21.40 -18.58
CA LYS A 182 -9.44 21.04 -19.71
C LYS A 182 -10.10 22.26 -20.36
N THR A 183 -10.44 23.27 -19.56
CA THR A 183 -11.10 24.49 -20.01
C THR A 183 -10.08 25.59 -20.33
N PRO A 184 -10.50 26.74 -20.88
CA PRO A 184 -9.62 27.90 -21.04
C PRO A 184 -9.23 28.58 -19.72
N PHE A 185 -9.92 28.28 -18.61
CA PHE A 185 -9.86 29.08 -17.38
C PHE A 185 -9.47 28.25 -16.16
N LEU A 186 -8.71 28.86 -15.26
CA LEU A 186 -8.40 28.29 -13.94
C LEU A 186 -9.51 28.64 -12.93
N GLY A 187 -9.55 27.92 -11.82
CA GLY A 187 -10.49 28.13 -10.71
C GLY A 187 -11.51 27.00 -10.53
N GLY A 188 -11.83 26.27 -11.60
CA GLY A 188 -12.78 25.16 -11.57
C GLY A 188 -14.16 25.57 -11.05
N ASN A 189 -14.85 24.69 -10.32
CA ASN A 189 -16.21 24.96 -9.84
C ASN A 189 -16.32 26.19 -8.92
N ALA A 190 -15.24 26.56 -8.23
CA ALA A 190 -15.24 27.75 -7.38
C ALA A 190 -15.47 29.04 -8.17
N ALA A 191 -15.14 29.07 -9.46
CA ALA A 191 -15.38 30.24 -10.31
C ALA A 191 -16.88 30.51 -10.55
N GLY A 192 -17.75 29.52 -10.31
CA GLY A 192 -19.20 29.68 -10.37
C GLY A 192 -19.86 30.06 -9.03
N LEU A 193 -19.06 30.28 -7.98
CA LEU A 193 -19.54 30.63 -6.65
C LEU A 193 -19.14 32.06 -6.31
N ASP A 194 -19.95 32.73 -5.48
CA ASP A 194 -19.65 34.08 -4.99
C ASP A 194 -18.75 34.03 -3.75
N MET A 195 -19.20 33.30 -2.72
CA MET A 195 -18.56 33.28 -1.40
C MET A 195 -18.33 31.86 -0.88
N VAL A 196 -17.25 31.67 -0.13
CA VAL A 196 -16.90 30.41 0.54
C VAL A 196 -17.40 30.42 1.98
N ALA A 197 -18.17 29.40 2.36
CA ALA A 197 -18.56 29.16 3.75
C ALA A 197 -17.40 28.55 4.57
N PRO A 198 -17.35 28.75 5.90
CA PRO A 198 -18.30 29.51 6.71
C PRO A 198 -17.95 31.01 6.85
N PHE A 199 -16.76 31.44 6.42
CA PHE A 199 -16.22 32.76 6.75
C PHE A 199 -16.60 33.88 5.75
N GLY A 200 -17.21 33.53 4.60
CA GLY A 200 -17.64 34.51 3.62
C GLY A 200 -16.49 35.16 2.87
N GLU A 201 -15.46 34.39 2.50
CA GLU A 201 -14.40 34.89 1.62
C GLU A 201 -14.87 34.85 0.16
N GLN A 202 -14.53 35.87 -0.64
CA GLN A 202 -14.89 35.89 -2.06
C GLN A 202 -14.11 34.82 -2.84
N CYS A 203 -14.83 33.98 -3.57
CA CYS A 203 -14.24 32.94 -4.42
C CYS A 203 -13.33 33.53 -5.50
N SER A 204 -13.73 34.68 -6.07
CA SER A 204 -12.94 35.40 -7.08
C SER A 204 -11.56 35.80 -6.55
N ALA A 205 -11.49 36.32 -5.32
CA ALA A 205 -10.24 36.70 -4.67
C ALA A 205 -9.36 35.49 -4.40
N LEU A 206 -9.94 34.41 -3.86
CA LEU A 206 -9.22 33.15 -3.61
C LEU A 206 -8.64 32.55 -4.90
N ILE A 207 -9.40 32.55 -6.00
CA ILE A 207 -8.95 32.06 -7.30
C ILE A 207 -7.83 32.95 -7.83
N ALA A 208 -7.99 34.27 -7.77
CA ALA A 208 -7.00 35.21 -8.28
C ALA A 208 -5.65 35.05 -7.56
N GLU A 209 -5.66 34.91 -6.24
CA GLU A 209 -4.44 34.68 -5.44
C GLU A 209 -3.75 33.37 -5.86
N LEU A 210 -4.49 32.26 -5.87
CA LEU A 210 -3.93 30.94 -6.18
C LEU A 210 -3.48 30.82 -7.64
N ALA A 211 -4.27 31.32 -8.57
CA ALA A 211 -3.94 31.30 -9.99
C ALA A 211 -2.75 32.20 -10.30
N GLY A 212 -2.69 33.40 -9.71
CA GLY A 212 -1.53 34.30 -9.83
C GLY A 212 -0.26 33.63 -9.32
N GLY A 213 -0.30 33.05 -8.12
CA GLY A 213 0.83 32.32 -7.56
C GLY A 213 1.30 31.13 -8.39
N VAL A 214 0.40 30.48 -9.14
CA VAL A 214 0.76 29.39 -10.06
C VAL A 214 1.33 29.91 -11.38
N LEU A 215 0.70 30.92 -11.99
CA LEU A 215 1.12 31.50 -13.26
C LEU A 215 2.48 32.20 -13.18
N ASP A 216 2.81 32.80 -12.03
CA ASP A 216 4.08 33.50 -11.81
C ASP A 216 5.22 32.55 -11.42
N HIS A 217 4.95 31.27 -11.12
CA HIS A 217 5.96 30.34 -10.65
C HIS A 217 6.72 29.69 -11.80
N LYS A 218 8.03 29.97 -11.90
CA LYS A 218 8.91 29.54 -13.02
C LYS A 218 8.97 28.03 -13.27
N SER A 219 8.82 27.21 -12.22
CA SER A 219 8.83 25.74 -12.34
C SER A 219 7.46 25.14 -12.71
N ILE A 220 6.43 25.95 -12.92
CA ILE A 220 5.10 25.49 -13.30
C ILE A 220 4.81 25.87 -14.74
N THR A 221 4.46 24.87 -15.55
CA THR A 221 3.91 25.07 -16.89
C THR A 221 2.42 24.80 -16.86
N VAL A 222 1.60 25.81 -17.18
CA VAL A 222 0.14 25.66 -17.27
C VAL A 222 -0.25 25.41 -18.72
N MET A 223 -1.03 24.36 -18.94
CA MET A 223 -1.57 23.98 -20.25
C MET A 223 -3.11 24.01 -20.19
N PRO A 224 -3.74 25.15 -20.48
CA PRO A 224 -5.19 25.22 -20.64
C PRO A 224 -5.63 24.46 -21.89
N LEU A 225 -6.93 24.22 -22.02
CA LEU A 225 -7.53 23.49 -23.14
C LEU A 225 -6.89 22.11 -23.39
N THR A 226 -6.30 21.49 -22.35
CA THR A 226 -5.51 20.27 -22.47
C THR A 226 -6.04 19.19 -21.55
N GLU A 227 -6.28 18.01 -22.13
CA GLU A 227 -6.80 16.84 -21.39
C GLU A 227 -5.90 15.62 -21.58
N VAL A 228 -5.83 14.78 -20.55
CA VAL A 228 -5.13 13.49 -20.61
C VAL A 228 -6.04 12.48 -21.32
N VAL A 229 -5.52 11.87 -22.39
CA VAL A 229 -6.24 10.88 -23.21
C VAL A 229 -5.68 9.46 -23.03
N GLY A 230 -4.58 9.31 -22.30
CA GLY A 230 -4.00 8.02 -21.96
C GLY A 230 -2.69 8.17 -21.21
N PHE A 231 -2.22 7.06 -20.65
CA PHE A 231 -0.93 7.00 -19.98
C PHE A 231 -0.29 5.62 -20.13
N SER A 232 1.03 5.57 -19.94
CA SER A 232 1.81 4.35 -19.78
C SER A 232 2.89 4.54 -18.71
N GLY A 233 3.56 3.46 -18.33
CA GLY A 233 4.63 3.48 -17.34
C GLY A 233 4.16 3.11 -15.93
N HIS A 234 4.92 3.53 -14.92
CA HIS A 234 4.73 3.17 -13.51
C HIS A 234 5.14 4.32 -12.59
N VAL A 235 4.94 4.18 -11.28
CA VAL A 235 5.32 5.19 -10.28
C VAL A 235 6.74 5.70 -10.52
N GLY A 236 6.88 7.03 -10.61
CA GLY A 236 8.15 7.73 -10.87
C GLY A 236 8.54 7.87 -12.35
N ASN A 237 7.93 7.13 -13.27
CA ASN A 237 8.21 7.16 -14.71
C ASN A 237 6.91 6.96 -15.50
N TYR A 238 6.10 8.01 -15.59
CA TYR A 238 4.86 8.02 -16.38
C TYR A 238 5.08 8.78 -17.69
N ASP A 239 4.52 8.22 -18.76
CA ASP A 239 4.35 8.90 -20.04
C ASP A 239 2.87 9.21 -20.25
N LEU A 240 2.51 10.49 -20.27
CA LEU A 240 1.15 10.94 -20.47
C LEU A 240 0.92 11.33 -21.93
N LYS A 241 -0.17 10.84 -22.51
CA LYS A 241 -0.69 11.31 -23.79
C LYS A 241 -1.71 12.39 -23.51
N VAL A 242 -1.48 13.58 -24.05
CA VAL A 242 -2.36 14.74 -23.89
C VAL A 242 -2.89 15.22 -25.24
N ARG A 243 -4.09 15.79 -25.22
CA ARG A 243 -4.72 16.44 -26.37
C ARG A 243 -5.01 17.89 -26.00
N THR A 244 -4.50 18.83 -26.79
CA THR A 244 -4.78 20.26 -26.65
C THR A 244 -5.76 20.70 -27.73
N VAL A 245 -6.87 21.30 -27.34
CA VAL A 245 -7.87 21.84 -28.26
C VAL A 245 -7.44 23.24 -28.66
N VAL A 246 -6.94 23.40 -29.89
CA VAL A 246 -6.73 24.72 -30.50
C VAL A 246 -8.01 25.05 -31.27
N LYS A 247 -8.74 26.10 -30.86
CA LYS A 247 -9.80 26.66 -31.71
C LYS A 247 -9.15 27.67 -32.64
N GLU A 248 -9.22 27.43 -33.94
CA GLU A 248 -8.96 28.43 -34.99
C GLU A 248 -9.94 29.61 -34.89
#